data_AF-A0A118SDW2-F1
#
_entry.id   AF-A0A118SDW2-F1
#
_cell.length_a   1.000
_cell.length_b   1.000
_cell.length_c   1.000
_cell.angle_alpha   90.00
_cell.angle_beta   90.00
_cell.angle_gamma   90.00
#
_symmetry.space_group_name_H-M   'P 1'
#
loop_
_entity.id
_entity.type
_entity.pdbx_description
1 polymer ?
#
loop_
_entity_poly.entity_id
_entity_poly.type
_entity_poly.pdbx_seq_one_letter_code
_entity_poly.pdbx_strand_id
1 'polypeptide(L)'
;MLPLFALTGHAQAAGCQFSVNYQKEGGLSGWPARVQNSSDAKLRSAYEDDTCYYVKGEHGGGTVPPGAASDRHVTVSRSGVACHVFKKSSTLPPGSYNPTTCF
;
A
#
# COMPACT_ATOMS: atom_id res chain seq x y z
N MET A 1 5.99 37.21 -20.20
CA MET A 1 5.55 35.81 -20.42
C MET A 1 6.36 34.93 -19.50
N LEU A 2 5.78 34.49 -18.39
CA LEU A 2 6.42 33.53 -17.48
C LEU A 2 6.14 32.12 -18.00
N PRO A 3 7.16 31.26 -18.18
CA PRO A 3 6.93 29.87 -18.54
C PRO A 3 6.34 29.14 -17.31
N LEU A 4 5.10 28.68 -17.43
CA LEU A 4 4.53 27.70 -16.51
C LEU A 4 5.28 26.39 -16.71
N PHE A 5 6.16 26.05 -15.76
CA PHE A 5 6.64 24.68 -15.59
C PHE A 5 5.45 23.84 -15.10
N ALA A 6 4.78 23.16 -16.04
CA ALA A 6 3.86 22.08 -15.72
C ALA A 6 4.66 20.91 -15.12
N LEU A 7 4.80 20.91 -13.80
CA LEU A 7 5.20 19.73 -13.04
C LEU A 7 4.08 18.69 -13.19
N THR A 8 4.20 17.82 -14.19
CA THR A 8 3.47 16.56 -14.25
C THR A 8 4.05 15.62 -13.20
N GLY A 9 3.86 15.98 -11.92
CA GLY A 9 4.09 15.10 -10.80
C GLY A 9 3.14 13.93 -10.93
N HIS A 10 3.62 12.82 -11.51
CA HIS A 10 3.07 11.52 -11.18
C HIS A 10 3.02 11.51 -9.66
N ALA A 11 1.83 11.35 -9.08
CA ALA A 11 1.68 11.17 -7.64
C ALA A 11 2.52 9.96 -7.26
N GLN A 12 3.80 10.20 -6.95
CA GLN A 12 4.63 9.24 -6.28
C GLN A 12 3.87 9.03 -4.99
N ALA A 13 3.44 7.80 -4.73
CA ALA A 13 3.04 7.45 -3.39
C ALA A 13 4.25 7.77 -2.50
N ALA A 14 4.24 8.93 -1.86
CA ALA A 14 5.24 9.27 -0.86
C ALA A 14 5.26 8.12 0.14
N GLY A 15 6.43 7.54 0.41
CA GLY A 15 6.62 6.51 1.41
C GLY A 15 7.08 5.13 0.93
N CYS A 16 6.81 4.71 -0.31
CA CYS A 16 7.44 3.50 -0.86
C CYS A 16 7.87 3.69 -2.32
N GLN A 17 8.91 2.96 -2.71
CA GLN A 17 9.30 2.76 -4.10
C GLN A 17 8.38 1.76 -4.83
N PHE A 18 8.52 1.57 -6.15
CA PHE A 18 7.61 0.74 -6.96
C PHE A 18 8.30 -0.27 -7.90
N SER A 19 7.69 -1.44 -8.04
CA SER A 19 7.93 -2.43 -9.09
C SER A 19 7.50 -1.94 -10.46
N VAL A 20 8.31 -2.16 -11.50
CA VAL A 20 7.96 -1.81 -12.89
C VAL A 20 6.66 -2.44 -13.40
N ASN A 21 6.17 -3.49 -12.73
CA ASN A 21 4.95 -4.21 -13.10
C ASN A 21 3.72 -3.80 -12.29
N TYR A 22 3.83 -2.92 -11.30
CA TYR A 22 2.74 -2.64 -10.37
C TYR A 22 1.45 -2.17 -11.08
N GLN A 23 1.56 -1.41 -12.18
CA GLN A 23 0.38 -0.96 -12.94
C GLN A 23 -0.30 -2.11 -13.68
N LYS A 24 0.47 -3.04 -14.27
CA LYS A 24 -0.09 -4.24 -14.92
C LYS A 24 -0.80 -5.13 -13.91
N GLU A 25 -0.40 -5.02 -12.64
CA GLU A 25 -0.94 -5.76 -11.52
C GLU A 25 -2.02 -4.97 -10.76
N GLY A 26 -2.82 -4.15 -11.45
CA GLY A 26 -3.98 -3.47 -10.86
C GLY A 26 -3.71 -2.08 -10.27
N GLY A 27 -2.46 -1.61 -10.27
CA GLY A 27 -2.11 -0.26 -9.84
C GLY A 27 -2.26 -0.04 -8.33
N LEU A 28 -2.14 1.23 -7.91
CA LEU A 28 -2.07 1.64 -6.49
C LEU A 28 -3.09 2.72 -6.10
N SER A 29 -4.19 2.87 -6.85
CA SER A 29 -5.16 3.93 -6.54
C SER A 29 -5.71 3.80 -5.11
N GLY A 30 -5.41 4.79 -4.26
CA GLY A 30 -5.80 4.81 -2.84
C GLY A 30 -5.05 3.84 -1.92
N TRP A 31 -4.17 2.98 -2.45
CA TRP A 31 -3.38 2.05 -1.64
C TRP A 31 -2.30 2.70 -0.76
N PRO A 32 -1.62 3.79 -1.18
CA PRO A 32 -0.66 4.52 -0.35
C PRO A 32 -1.16 4.87 1.05
N ALA A 33 -2.33 5.50 1.15
CA ALA A 33 -2.94 5.83 2.43
C ALA A 33 -3.27 4.57 3.27
N ARG A 34 -3.53 3.42 2.64
CA ARG A 34 -3.82 2.15 3.34
C ARG A 34 -2.54 1.50 3.86
N VAL A 35 -1.43 1.62 3.13
CA VAL A 35 -0.11 1.13 3.56
C VAL A 35 0.42 2.01 4.69
N GLN A 36 0.30 3.32 4.57
CA GLN A 36 0.59 4.27 5.66
C GLN A 36 -0.21 3.96 6.93
N ASN A 37 -1.46 3.50 6.76
CA ASN A 37 -2.35 3.08 7.85
C ASN A 37 -2.34 1.56 8.08
N SER A 38 -1.24 0.86 7.78
CA SER A 38 -1.12 -0.58 8.00
C SER A 38 -1.22 -0.94 9.49
N SER A 39 -1.73 -2.12 9.81
CA SER A 39 -1.71 -2.67 11.19
C SER A 39 -0.32 -3.16 11.62
N ASP A 40 0.60 -3.42 10.68
CA ASP A 40 2.00 -3.75 10.98
C ASP A 40 2.80 -2.47 11.24
N ALA A 41 3.26 -2.28 12.48
CA ALA A 41 3.96 -1.06 12.89
C ALA A 41 5.28 -0.85 12.12
N LYS A 42 5.99 -1.93 11.80
CA LYS A 42 7.26 -1.85 11.05
C LYS A 42 7.03 -1.40 9.61
N LEU A 43 5.91 -1.77 8.99
CA LEU A 43 5.54 -1.31 7.66
C LEU A 43 5.17 0.16 7.66
N ARG A 44 4.48 0.64 8.69
CA ARG A 44 4.22 2.08 8.83
C ARG A 44 5.52 2.88 8.94
N SER A 45 6.45 2.47 9.79
CA SER A 45 7.77 3.13 9.89
C SER A 45 8.53 3.06 8.56
N ALA A 46 8.55 1.90 7.90
CA ALA A 46 9.20 1.77 6.60
C ALA A 46 8.58 2.68 5.52
N TYR A 47 7.28 2.93 5.62
CA TYR A 47 6.57 3.90 4.78
C TYR A 47 6.95 5.34 5.12
N GLU A 48 7.09 5.69 6.39
CA GLU A 48 7.53 7.04 6.78
C GLU A 48 8.98 7.32 6.37
N ASP A 49 9.83 6.29 6.37
CA ASP A 49 11.26 6.38 6.07
C ASP A 49 11.60 6.19 4.57
N ASP A 50 10.60 6.08 3.67
CA ASP A 50 10.79 5.78 2.24
C ASP A 50 11.57 4.47 1.96
N THR A 51 11.49 3.49 2.87
CA THR A 51 12.25 2.22 2.79
C THR A 51 11.43 1.01 2.40
N CYS A 52 10.12 1.16 2.17
CA CYS A 52 9.29 0.10 1.62
C CYS A 52 9.24 0.12 0.08
N TYR A 53 8.76 -0.99 -0.49
CA TYR A 53 8.68 -1.18 -1.93
C TYR A 53 7.39 -1.89 -2.32
N TYR A 54 6.59 -1.28 -3.20
CA TYR A 54 5.43 -1.95 -3.80
C TYR A 54 5.89 -3.04 -4.77
N VAL A 55 5.77 -4.29 -4.33
CA VAL A 55 6.11 -5.47 -5.13
C VAL A 55 5.03 -5.71 -6.17
N LYS A 56 3.76 -5.56 -5.77
CA LYS A 56 2.59 -5.86 -6.59
C LYS A 56 1.44 -4.90 -6.31
N GLY A 57 0.76 -4.48 -7.38
CA GLY A 57 -0.46 -3.67 -7.31
C GLY A 57 -1.67 -4.43 -6.75
N GLU A 58 -2.87 -3.88 -6.91
CA GLU A 58 -4.10 -4.53 -6.43
C GLU A 58 -4.36 -5.91 -7.06
N HIS A 59 -4.44 -6.93 -6.23
CA HIS A 59 -4.79 -8.29 -6.64
C HIS A 59 -5.59 -9.02 -5.54
N GLY A 60 -6.01 -10.24 -5.83
CA GLY A 60 -6.75 -11.11 -4.91
C GLY A 60 -6.11 -12.49 -4.74
N GLY A 61 -6.67 -13.30 -3.85
CA GLY A 61 -6.21 -14.63 -3.49
C GLY A 61 -5.63 -14.73 -2.07
N GLY A 62 -5.32 -15.97 -1.66
CA GLY A 62 -4.72 -16.27 -0.35
C GLY A 62 -5.71 -16.23 0.81
N THR A 63 -5.17 -16.27 2.04
CA THR A 63 -5.97 -16.23 3.27
C THR A 63 -6.33 -14.79 3.62
N VAL A 64 -7.62 -14.56 3.85
CA VAL A 64 -8.16 -13.25 4.27
C VAL A 64 -8.03 -13.12 5.79
N PRO A 65 -7.26 -12.16 6.33
CA PRO A 65 -7.13 -11.99 7.78
C PRO A 65 -8.41 -11.38 8.39
N PRO A 66 -8.63 -11.56 9.71
CA PRO A 66 -9.72 -10.89 10.41
C PRO A 66 -9.72 -9.38 10.18
N GLY A 67 -10.91 -8.81 9.96
CA GLY A 67 -11.09 -7.38 9.72
C GLY A 67 -10.85 -6.92 8.28
N ALA A 68 -10.40 -7.79 7.37
CA ALA A 68 -10.34 -7.48 5.94
C ALA A 68 -11.74 -7.59 5.30
N ALA A 69 -12.05 -6.70 4.37
CA ALA A 69 -13.33 -6.68 3.65
C ALA A 69 -13.45 -7.82 2.62
N SER A 70 -12.32 -8.20 2.02
CA SER A 70 -12.20 -9.25 1.02
C SER A 70 -10.75 -9.68 0.91
N ASP A 71 -10.48 -10.59 -0.03
CA ASP A 71 -9.14 -11.00 -0.42
C ASP A 71 -8.35 -9.94 -1.19
N ARG A 72 -8.89 -8.73 -1.41
CA ARG A 72 -8.21 -7.70 -2.20
C ARG A 72 -7.14 -6.97 -1.39
N HIS A 73 -5.91 -6.98 -1.92
CA HIS A 73 -4.73 -6.43 -1.27
C HIS A 73 -3.67 -5.95 -2.27
N VAL A 74 -2.67 -5.25 -1.75
CA VAL A 74 -1.37 -4.97 -2.41
C VAL A 74 -0.26 -5.72 -1.69
N THR A 75 0.81 -6.06 -2.41
CA THR A 75 2.03 -6.63 -1.79
C THR A 75 3.09 -5.55 -1.71
N VAL A 76 3.59 -5.32 -0.50
CA VAL A 76 4.63 -4.35 -0.18
C VAL A 76 5.77 -5.07 0.53
N SER A 77 7.00 -4.85 0.12
CA SER A 77 8.18 -5.34 0.82
C SER A 77 8.66 -4.29 1.82
N ARG A 78 9.02 -4.73 3.02
CA ARG A 78 9.82 -3.95 3.98
C ARG A 78 11.06 -4.74 4.37
N SER A 79 12.25 -4.24 4.07
CA SER A 79 13.51 -4.94 4.39
C SER A 79 13.54 -6.41 3.94
N GLY A 80 12.95 -6.72 2.78
CA GLY A 80 12.86 -8.09 2.25
C GLY A 80 11.70 -8.95 2.76
N VAL A 81 10.90 -8.46 3.71
CA VAL A 81 9.69 -9.13 4.23
C VAL A 81 8.48 -8.72 3.41
N ALA A 82 7.70 -9.70 2.91
CA ALA A 82 6.53 -9.43 2.10
C ALA A 82 5.29 -9.21 2.98
N CYS A 83 4.75 -8.00 2.93
CA CYS A 83 3.53 -7.62 3.62
C CYS A 83 2.36 -7.47 2.64
N HIS A 84 1.21 -8.03 3.00
CA HIS A 84 -0.03 -7.94 2.25
C HIS A 84 -0.95 -6.99 2.99
N VAL A 85 -1.28 -5.85 2.38
CA VAL A 85 -2.13 -4.82 2.98
C VAL A 85 -3.51 -4.90 2.36
N PHE A 86 -4.53 -5.15 3.18
CA PHE A 86 -5.90 -5.40 2.73
C PHE A 86 -6.79 -4.15 2.89
N LYS A 87 -7.89 -4.11 2.12
CA LYS A 87 -9.00 -3.19 2.42
C LYS A 87 -9.64 -3.63 3.74
N LYS A 88 -9.86 -2.67 4.65
CA LYS A 88 -10.53 -2.93 5.92
C LYS A 88 -12.05 -3.07 5.73
N SER A 89 -12.68 -3.95 6.51
CA SER A 89 -14.14 -4.11 6.56
C SER A 89 -14.82 -2.84 7.06
N SER A 90 -15.99 -2.52 6.50
CA SER A 90 -16.84 -1.43 6.99
C SER A 90 -17.41 -1.68 8.40
N THR A 91 -17.31 -2.92 8.90
CA THR A 91 -17.73 -3.30 10.26
C THR A 91 -16.71 -2.93 11.32
N LEU A 92 -15.49 -2.52 10.95
CA LEU A 92 -14.47 -2.11 11.91
C LEU A 92 -14.71 -0.67 12.40
N PRO A 93 -14.39 -0.35 13.67
CA PRO A 93 -14.52 1.00 14.20
C PRO A 93 -13.76 2.05 13.38
N PRO A 94 -14.22 3.31 13.37
CA PRO A 94 -13.43 4.44 12.87
C PRO A 94 -12.03 4.48 13.52
N GLY A 95 -11.03 4.89 12.76
CA GLY A 95 -9.63 4.90 13.22
C GLY A 95 -8.93 3.53 13.19
N SER A 96 -9.64 2.42 12.90
CA SER A 96 -8.98 1.12 12.75
C SER A 96 -7.97 1.11 11.61
N TYR A 97 -6.83 0.47 11.86
CA TYR A 97 -5.80 0.20 10.87
C TYR A 97 -6.30 -0.74 9.75
N ASN A 98 -5.62 -0.69 8.62
CA ASN A 98 -5.80 -1.65 7.54
C ASN A 98 -5.19 -3.00 7.94
N PRO A 99 -5.94 -4.12 7.83
CA PRO A 99 -5.39 -5.45 8.12
C PRO A 99 -4.15 -5.71 7.27
N THR A 100 -3.12 -6.26 7.89
CA THR A 100 -1.83 -6.52 7.25
C THR A 100 -1.25 -7.81 7.77
N THR A 101 -0.73 -8.63 6.86
CA THR A 101 -0.01 -9.86 7.19
C THR A 101 1.36 -9.84 6.52
N CYS A 102 2.42 -10.12 7.28
CA CYS A 102 3.80 -10.08 6.80
C CYS A 102 4.48 -11.44 6.99
N PHE A 103 5.24 -11.90 5.99
CA PHE A 103 5.94 -13.19 5.98
C PHE A 103 7.35 -13.06 5.41
#